data_AF-A0A2D5V0L7-F1
#
_entry.id   AF-A0A2D5V0L7-F1
#
_cell.length_a   1.000
_cell.length_b   1.000
_cell.length_c   1.000
_cell.angle_alpha   90.00
_cell.angle_beta   90.00
_cell.angle_gamma   90.00
#
_symmetry.space_group_name_H-M   'P 1'
#
loop_
_entity.id
_entity.type
_entity.pdbx_description
1 polymer ?
#
loop_
_entity_poly.entity_id
_entity_poly.type
_entity_poly.pdbx_seq_one_letter_code
_entity_poly.pdbx_strand_id
1 'polypeptide(L)'
;MGEIDQLKEQLRDSFSRIKKEMSQKDLEIARLRTDVEMVKQNLIPKEEMKELIFEAITRALNKKEEAPLKEELLKRFEKNKKEIIKQKIIELIAEKQDISISELKEQMVMQKYCSKASFYRYLRELQEIGRIDFMEINKKKICLKKAEF
;
A
#
# COMPACT_ATOMS: atom_id res chain seq x y z
N MET A 1 -61.02 -20.14 -15.40
CA MET A 1 -59.56 -20.05 -15.56
C MET A 1 -58.95 -20.27 -14.20
N GLY A 2 -58.10 -21.29 -14.03
CA GLY A 2 -57.69 -21.78 -12.72
C GLY A 2 -56.52 -20.99 -12.12
N GLU A 3 -56.40 -21.00 -10.79
CA GLU A 3 -55.31 -20.38 -10.01
C GLU A 3 -53.91 -20.80 -10.50
N ILE A 4 -53.78 -22.01 -11.03
CA ILE A 4 -52.55 -22.53 -11.64
C ILE A 4 -52.14 -21.74 -12.89
N ASP A 5 -53.08 -21.29 -13.69
CA ASP A 5 -52.79 -20.51 -14.91
C ASP A 5 -52.34 -19.10 -14.55
N GLN A 6 -52.94 -18.48 -13.52
CA GLN A 6 -52.49 -17.19 -12.99
C GLN A 6 -51.08 -17.27 -12.41
N LEU A 7 -50.75 -18.33 -11.67
CA LEU A 7 -49.41 -18.52 -11.11
C LEU A 7 -48.34 -18.68 -12.21
N LYS A 8 -48.66 -19.43 -13.28
CA LYS A 8 -47.78 -19.59 -14.45
C LYS A 8 -47.53 -18.26 -15.17
N GLU A 9 -48.55 -17.42 -15.26
CA GLU A 9 -48.44 -16.11 -15.90
C GLU A 9 -47.58 -15.14 -15.08
N GLN A 10 -47.81 -15.06 -13.76
CA GLN A 10 -46.98 -14.28 -12.83
C GLN A 10 -45.50 -14.73 -12.84
N LEU A 11 -45.28 -16.04 -12.91
CA LEU A 11 -43.94 -16.62 -12.98
C LEU A 11 -43.24 -16.26 -14.29
N ARG A 12 -43.94 -16.35 -15.43
CA ARG A 12 -43.44 -15.94 -16.74
C ARG A 12 -43.07 -14.46 -16.76
N ASP A 13 -43.91 -13.60 -16.19
CA ASP A 13 -43.66 -12.17 -16.10
C ASP A 13 -42.42 -11.86 -15.24
N SER A 14 -42.29 -12.53 -14.09
CA SER A 14 -41.13 -12.38 -13.21
C SER A 14 -39.84 -12.81 -13.88
N PHE A 15 -39.84 -13.95 -14.58
CA PHE A 15 -38.67 -14.40 -15.35
C PHE A 15 -38.34 -13.47 -16.51
N SER A 16 -39.33 -12.88 -17.19
CA SER A 16 -39.09 -11.93 -18.27
C SER A 16 -38.41 -10.64 -17.76
N ARG A 17 -38.81 -10.15 -16.58
CA ARG A 17 -38.18 -9.01 -15.91
C ARG A 17 -36.75 -9.32 -15.50
N ILE A 18 -36.53 -10.46 -14.83
CA ILE A 18 -35.19 -10.90 -14.42
C ILE A 18 -34.27 -11.04 -15.64
N LYS A 19 -34.75 -11.65 -16.72
CA LYS A 19 -33.97 -11.81 -17.96
C LYS A 19 -33.58 -10.46 -18.57
N LYS A 20 -34.49 -9.48 -18.53
CA LYS A 20 -34.22 -8.11 -19.01
C LYS A 20 -33.20 -7.39 -18.14
N GLU A 21 -33.32 -7.47 -16.82
CA GLU A 21 -32.36 -6.89 -15.88
C GLU A 21 -30.98 -7.54 -16.00
N MET A 22 -30.91 -8.85 -16.17
CA MET A 22 -29.65 -9.58 -16.33
C MET A 22 -28.93 -9.14 -17.62
N SER A 23 -29.68 -9.02 -18.72
CA SER A 23 -29.13 -8.53 -19.99
C SER A 23 -28.64 -7.08 -19.91
N GLN A 24 -29.29 -6.23 -19.10
CA GLN A 24 -28.83 -4.85 -18.87
C GLN A 24 -27.54 -4.83 -18.05
N LYS A 25 -27.45 -5.66 -17.01
CA LYS A 25 -26.21 -5.80 -16.22
C LYS A 25 -25.06 -6.36 -17.02
N ASP A 26 -25.29 -7.31 -17.92
CA ASP A 26 -24.25 -7.84 -18.81
C ASP A 26 -23.67 -6.76 -19.72
N LEU A 27 -24.51 -5.86 -20.24
CA LEU A 27 -24.09 -4.70 -21.02
C LEU A 27 -23.30 -3.69 -20.19
N GLU A 28 -23.71 -3.43 -18.95
CA GLU A 28 -23.01 -2.54 -18.03
C GLU A 28 -21.64 -3.09 -17.62
N ILE A 29 -21.56 -4.39 -17.31
CA ILE A 29 -20.30 -5.08 -17.01
C ILE A 29 -19.35 -5.01 -18.21
N ALA A 30 -19.87 -5.20 -19.43
CA ALA A 30 -19.06 -5.09 -20.64
C ALA A 30 -18.47 -3.68 -20.79
N ARG A 31 -19.27 -2.63 -20.58
CA ARG A 31 -18.81 -1.23 -20.62
C ARG A 31 -17.76 -0.95 -19.55
N LEU A 32 -18.02 -1.30 -18.30
CA LEU A 32 -17.08 -1.07 -17.20
C LEU A 32 -15.75 -1.78 -17.42
N ARG A 33 -15.75 -2.98 -18.01
CA ARG A 33 -14.51 -3.68 -18.39
C ARG A 33 -13.74 -2.92 -19.45
N THR A 34 -14.42 -2.36 -20.46
CA THR A 34 -13.78 -1.52 -21.48
C THR A 34 -13.17 -0.25 -20.86
N ASP A 35 -13.90 0.44 -19.99
CA ASP A 35 -13.42 1.67 -19.34
C ASP A 35 -12.19 1.40 -18.47
N VAL A 36 -12.20 0.30 -17.68
CA VAL A 36 -11.05 -0.10 -16.87
C VAL A 36 -9.83 -0.39 -17.72
N GLU A 37 -10.00 -1.02 -18.89
CA GLU A 37 -8.88 -1.33 -19.78
C GLU A 37 -8.30 -0.07 -20.43
N MET A 38 -9.15 0.89 -20.82
CA MET A 38 -8.70 2.20 -21.29
C MET A 38 -7.94 2.99 -20.22
N VAL A 39 -8.38 2.93 -18.95
CA VAL A 39 -7.66 3.57 -17.85
C VAL A 39 -6.32 2.87 -17.59
N LYS A 40 -6.25 1.54 -17.65
CA LYS A 40 -4.98 0.80 -17.53
C LYS A 40 -3.97 1.13 -18.62
N GLN A 41 -4.43 1.33 -19.86
CA GLN A 41 -3.55 1.71 -20.96
C GLN A 41 -3.03 3.16 -20.85
N ASN A 42 -3.76 4.03 -20.16
CA ASN A 42 -3.38 5.43 -19.91
C ASN A 42 -2.73 5.65 -18.53
N LEU A 43 -2.64 4.61 -17.71
CA LEU A 43 -1.92 4.64 -16.45
C LEU A 43 -0.43 4.58 -16.77
N ILE A 44 0.24 5.72 -16.60
CA ILE A 44 1.71 5.76 -16.53
C ILE A 44 2.12 4.76 -15.44
N PRO A 45 2.97 3.76 -15.76
CA PRO A 45 3.51 2.84 -14.76
C PRO A 45 4.02 3.64 -13.56
N LYS A 46 3.68 3.21 -12.33
CA LYS A 46 4.03 3.97 -11.10
C LYS A 46 5.54 4.24 -11.01
N GLU A 47 6.33 3.38 -11.62
CA GLU A 47 7.78 3.47 -11.76
C GLU A 47 8.18 4.60 -12.73
N GLU A 48 7.57 4.70 -13.91
CA GLU A 48 7.80 5.79 -14.87
C GLU A 48 7.29 7.14 -14.34
N MET A 49 6.18 7.15 -13.60
CA MET A 49 5.67 8.36 -12.96
C MET A 49 6.62 8.88 -11.88
N LYS A 50 7.28 7.99 -11.12
CA LYS A 50 8.31 8.39 -10.15
C LYS A 50 9.52 8.99 -10.84
N GLU A 51 9.96 8.42 -11.97
CA GLU A 51 11.08 8.95 -12.73
C GLU A 51 10.74 10.31 -13.35
N LEU A 52 9.55 10.47 -13.95
CA LEU A 52 9.06 11.75 -14.47
C LEU A 52 8.96 12.83 -13.38
N ILE A 53 8.44 12.47 -12.19
CA ILE A 53 8.37 13.38 -11.05
C ILE A 53 9.78 13.73 -10.57
N PHE A 54 10.67 12.76 -10.45
CA PHE A 54 12.05 12.98 -10.05
C PHE A 54 12.79 13.88 -11.04
N GLU A 55 12.59 13.69 -12.35
CA GLU A 55 13.20 14.48 -13.39
C GLU A 55 12.63 15.91 -13.43
N ALA A 56 11.31 16.07 -13.29
CA ALA A 56 10.65 17.37 -13.19
C ALA A 56 11.11 18.15 -11.95
N ILE A 57 11.21 17.47 -10.80
CA ILE A 57 11.75 18.05 -9.57
C ILE A 57 13.23 18.42 -9.77
N THR A 58 14.04 17.54 -10.37
CA THR A 58 15.46 17.81 -10.62
C THR A 58 15.65 19.01 -11.56
N ARG A 59 14.83 19.15 -12.61
CA ARG A 59 14.83 20.33 -13.48
C ARG A 59 14.38 21.59 -12.75
N ALA A 60 13.36 21.52 -11.90
CA ALA A 60 12.94 22.63 -11.06
C ALA A 60 14.02 23.04 -10.05
N LEU A 61 14.76 22.08 -9.49
CA LEU A 61 15.86 22.30 -8.54
C LEU A 61 17.17 22.80 -9.19
N ASN A 62 17.33 22.62 -10.50
CA ASN A 62 18.48 23.08 -11.27
C ASN A 62 18.29 24.49 -11.84
N LYS A 63 17.06 25.04 -11.82
CA LYS A 63 16.86 26.48 -11.94
C LYS A 63 17.37 27.12 -10.65
N LYS A 64 18.58 27.68 -10.73
CA LYS A 64 19.25 28.46 -9.69
C LYS A 64 18.31 29.53 -9.16
N GLU A 65 17.77 29.34 -7.97
CA GLU A 65 17.63 30.34 -6.90
C GLU A 65 17.01 29.70 -5.64
N GLU A 66 17.53 30.10 -4.48
CA GLU A 66 17.06 29.86 -3.10
C GLU A 66 17.42 28.52 -2.38
N ALA A 67 18.56 28.58 -1.71
CA ALA A 67 19.13 27.58 -0.81
C ALA A 67 18.35 27.23 0.50
N PRO A 68 17.39 28.01 1.05
CA PRO A 68 16.69 27.62 2.28
C PRO A 68 15.52 26.64 2.06
N LEU A 69 14.72 26.87 1.02
CA LEU A 69 13.53 26.06 0.70
C LEU A 69 13.91 24.64 0.25
N LYS A 70 15.03 24.50 -0.47
CA LYS A 70 15.55 23.19 -0.91
C LYS A 70 15.95 22.31 0.27
N GLU A 71 16.62 22.86 1.27
CA GLU A 71 16.97 22.10 2.47
C GLU A 71 15.74 21.72 3.28
N GLU A 72 14.76 22.62 3.42
CA GLU A 72 13.55 22.35 4.19
C GLU A 72 12.70 21.26 3.52
N LEU A 73 12.55 21.30 2.20
CA LEU A 73 11.83 20.28 1.44
C LEU A 73 12.56 18.93 1.44
N LEU A 74 13.89 18.92 1.30
CA LEU A 74 14.69 17.70 1.43
C LEU A 74 14.58 17.11 2.84
N LYS A 75 14.66 17.94 3.90
CA LYS A 75 14.46 17.50 5.29
C LYS A 75 13.06 16.92 5.51
N ARG A 76 12.01 17.54 4.95
CA ARG A 76 10.63 17.01 5.01
C ARG A 76 10.51 15.67 4.26
N PHE A 77 11.14 15.54 3.09
CA PHE A 77 11.12 14.30 2.33
C PHE A 77 11.90 13.17 3.03
N GLU A 78 13.09 13.46 3.57
CA GLU A 78 13.88 12.51 4.34
C GLU A 78 13.18 12.10 5.64
N LYS A 79 12.52 13.04 6.33
CA LYS A 79 11.69 12.76 7.50
C LYS A 79 10.53 11.83 7.13
N ASN A 80 9.83 12.10 6.03
CA ASN A 80 8.76 11.23 5.55
C ASN A 80 9.28 9.84 5.18
N LYS A 81 10.42 9.74 4.48
CA LYS A 81 11.06 8.47 4.15
C LYS A 81 11.42 7.68 5.42
N LYS A 82 11.99 8.34 6.42
CA LYS A 82 12.33 7.73 7.71
C LYS A 82 11.10 7.15 8.40
N GLU A 83 10.00 7.91 8.48
CA GLU A 83 8.77 7.43 9.13
C GLU A 83 8.11 6.30 8.34
N ILE A 84 8.13 6.34 6.99
CA ILE A 84 7.68 5.22 6.16
C ILE A 84 8.49 3.94 6.45
N ILE A 85 9.81 4.04 6.56
CA ILE A 85 10.67 2.89 6.87
C ILE A 85 10.37 2.34 8.26
N LYS A 86 10.19 3.21 9.26
CA LYS A 86 9.81 2.81 10.62
C LYS A 86 8.47 2.11 10.67
N GLN A 87 7.47 2.63 9.96
CA GLN A 87 6.16 2.00 9.86
C GLN A 87 6.29 0.61 9.23
N LYS A 88 7.11 0.46 8.19
CA LYS A 88 7.34 -0.85 7.57
C LYS A 88 7.99 -1.85 8.52
N ILE A 89 8.91 -1.39 9.38
CA ILE A 89 9.50 -2.23 10.44
C ILE A 89 8.41 -2.74 11.39
N ILE A 90 7.49 -1.87 11.84
CA ILE A 90 6.39 -2.25 12.72
C ILE A 90 5.45 -3.26 12.04
N GLU A 91 5.12 -3.05 10.77
CA GLU A 91 4.29 -3.97 9.98
C GLU A 91 4.93 -5.36 9.91
N LEU A 92 6.22 -5.45 9.58
CA LEU A 92 6.92 -6.74 9.48
C LEU A 92 6.98 -7.48 10.82
N ILE A 93 7.11 -6.75 11.93
CA ILE A 93 7.05 -7.33 13.28
C ILE A 93 5.62 -7.79 13.62
N ALA A 94 4.60 -7.05 13.19
CA ALA A 94 3.20 -7.43 13.43
C ALA A 94 2.76 -8.64 12.59
N GLU A 95 3.23 -8.74 11.35
CA GLU A 95 2.95 -9.86 10.45
C GLU A 95 3.61 -11.17 10.90
N LYS A 96 4.78 -11.08 11.54
CA LYS A 96 5.56 -12.22 12.00
C LYS A 96 5.81 -12.12 13.50
N GLN A 97 4.98 -12.82 14.28
CA GLN A 97 5.03 -12.83 15.76
C GLN A 97 6.45 -13.04 16.33
N ASP A 98 7.31 -13.82 15.66
CA ASP A 98 8.65 -14.19 16.14
C ASP A 98 9.78 -13.81 15.18
N ILE A 99 9.76 -12.61 14.58
CA ILE A 99 10.86 -12.19 13.69
C ILE A 99 12.12 -11.80 14.50
N SER A 100 13.26 -12.39 14.15
CA SER A 100 14.55 -11.99 14.73
C SER A 100 15.07 -10.67 14.15
N ILE A 101 15.89 -9.95 14.92
CA ILE A 101 16.54 -8.72 14.44
C ILE A 101 17.35 -8.98 13.15
N SER A 102 17.98 -10.15 13.04
CA SER A 102 18.79 -10.53 11.87
C SER A 102 17.96 -10.73 10.61
N GLU A 103 16.83 -11.41 10.71
CA GLU A 103 15.90 -11.62 9.58
C GLU A 103 15.24 -10.31 9.16
N LEU A 104 14.81 -9.51 10.14
CA LEU A 104 14.23 -8.20 9.89
C LEU A 104 15.25 -7.26 9.21
N LYS A 105 16.50 -7.26 9.66
CA LYS A 105 17.62 -6.55 9.02
C LYS A 105 17.79 -6.99 7.57
N GLU A 106 17.77 -8.30 7.29
CA GLU A 106 17.91 -8.81 5.94
C GLU A 106 16.78 -8.37 5.03
N GLN A 107 15.53 -8.47 5.48
CA GLN A 107 14.38 -7.99 4.70
C GLN A 107 14.49 -6.49 4.40
N MET A 108 14.85 -5.67 5.40
CA MET A 108 14.93 -4.23 5.24
C MET A 108 16.09 -3.77 4.35
N VAL A 109 17.26 -4.41 4.49
CA VAL A 109 18.47 -4.03 3.74
C VAL A 109 18.47 -4.62 2.33
N MET A 110 18.05 -5.88 2.14
CA MET A 110 18.01 -6.51 0.81
C MET A 110 16.96 -5.87 -0.10
N GLN A 111 15.79 -5.49 0.44
CA GLN A 111 14.77 -4.74 -0.32
C GLN A 111 15.12 -3.24 -0.48
N LYS A 112 16.34 -2.82 -0.11
CA LYS A 112 16.85 -1.45 -0.27
C LYS A 112 16.01 -0.37 0.41
N TYR A 113 15.25 -0.70 1.47
CA TYR A 113 14.53 0.31 2.24
C TYR A 113 15.50 1.24 2.99
N CYS A 114 16.55 0.67 3.58
CA CYS A 114 17.57 1.44 4.31
C CYS A 114 18.93 0.73 4.36
N SER A 115 19.98 1.48 4.71
CA SER A 115 21.30 0.90 5.00
C SER A 115 21.30 0.18 6.35
N LYS A 116 22.28 -0.72 6.56
CA LYS A 116 22.46 -1.44 7.83
C LYS A 116 22.55 -0.48 9.03
N ALA A 117 23.28 0.63 8.89
CA ALA A 117 23.41 1.63 9.96
C ALA A 117 22.07 2.32 10.28
N SER A 118 21.35 2.74 9.24
CA SER A 118 20.03 3.36 9.39
C SER A 118 19.01 2.42 10.01
N PHE A 119 19.06 1.13 9.65
CA PHE A 119 18.21 0.09 10.23
C PHE A 119 18.34 0.02 11.76
N TYR A 120 19.56 -0.14 12.28
CA TYR A 120 19.77 -0.22 13.74
C TYR A 120 19.42 1.09 14.45
N ARG A 121 19.64 2.24 13.81
CA ARG A 121 19.21 3.53 14.33
C ARG A 121 17.68 3.58 14.46
N TYR A 122 16.95 3.17 13.44
CA TYR A 122 15.48 3.19 13.46
C TYR A 122 14.89 2.20 14.46
N LEU A 123 15.49 1.01 14.62
CA LEU A 123 15.11 0.09 15.68
C LEU A 123 15.26 0.70 17.07
N ARG A 124 16.41 1.36 17.33
CA ARG A 124 16.63 2.03 18.61
C ARG A 124 15.60 3.12 18.86
N GLU A 125 15.37 3.98 17.87
CA GLU A 125 14.37 5.04 17.99
C GLU A 125 12.97 4.47 18.26
N LEU A 126 12.57 3.40 17.57
CA LEU A 126 11.29 2.71 17.78
C LEU A 126 11.17 2.12 19.18
N GLN A 127 12.26 1.59 19.73
CA GLN A 127 12.32 1.08 21.10
C GLN A 127 12.20 2.22 22.12
N GLU A 128 12.92 3.32 21.91
CA GLU A 128 12.91 4.51 22.77
C GLU A 128 11.51 5.14 22.87
N ILE A 129 10.76 5.16 21.77
CA ILE A 129 9.36 5.64 21.75
C ILE A 129 8.34 4.56 22.14
N GLY A 130 8.79 3.39 22.61
CA GLY A 130 7.94 2.33 23.14
C GLY A 130 7.09 1.59 22.10
N ARG A 131 7.40 1.69 20.80
CA ARG A 131 6.64 1.01 19.73
C ARG A 131 7.01 -0.46 19.59
N ILE A 132 8.24 -0.80 19.91
CA ILE A 132 8.77 -2.17 19.85
C ILE A 132 9.52 -2.51 21.14
N ASP A 133 9.64 -3.79 21.43
CA ASP A 133 10.49 -4.34 22.48
C ASP A 133 11.32 -5.51 21.95
N PHE A 134 12.35 -5.90 22.70
CA PHE A 134 13.20 -7.03 22.36
C PHE A 134 13.17 -8.09 23.45
N MET A 135 12.92 -9.33 23.05
CA MET A 135 13.00 -10.50 23.93
C MET A 135 14.12 -11.42 23.46
N GLU A 136 14.86 -12.02 24.39
CA GLU A 136 15.89 -13.00 24.06
C GLU A 136 15.33 -14.41 24.24
N ILE A 137 15.21 -15.16 23.14
CA ILE A 137 14.78 -16.56 23.13
C ILE A 137 15.87 -17.37 22.44
N ASN A 138 16.40 -18.41 23.08
CA ASN A 138 17.42 -19.30 22.50
C ASN A 138 18.66 -18.56 21.93
N LYS A 139 19.18 -17.55 22.66
CA LYS A 139 20.29 -16.67 22.22
C LYS A 139 19.99 -15.82 20.98
N LYS A 140 18.72 -15.70 20.57
CA LYS A 140 18.26 -14.82 19.49
C LYS A 140 17.42 -13.70 20.07
N LYS A 141 17.70 -12.46 19.65
CA LYS A 141 16.86 -11.31 19.95
C LYS A 141 15.69 -11.26 18.95
N ILE A 142 14.49 -11.43 19.48
CA ILE A 142 13.21 -11.37 18.78
C ILE A 142 12.58 -10.00 18.99
N CYS A 143 12.02 -9.45 17.93
CA CYS A 143 11.31 -8.17 17.94
C CYS A 143 9.84 -8.39 18.29
N LEU A 144 9.31 -7.62 19.25
CA LEU A 144 7.91 -7.66 19.63
C LEU A 144 7.28 -6.28 19.45
N LYS A 145 6.05 -6.23 18.92
CA LYS A 145 5.27 -4.99 18.88
C LYS A 145 4.65 -4.75 20.25
N LYS A 146 4.83 -3.55 20.81
CA LYS A 146 4.08 -3.14 22.01
C LYS A 146 2.68 -2.71 21.62
N ALA A 147 1.68 -3.21 22.34
CA ALA A 147 0.30 -2.73 22.19
C ALA A 147 0.23 -1.27 22.62
N GLU A 148 -0.38 -0.42 21.79
CA GLU A 148 -0.75 0.93 22.20
C GLU A 148 -1.90 0.79 23.22
N PHE A 149 -1.70 1.33 24.42
CA PHE A 149 -2.74 1.53 25.43
C PHE A 149 -3.35 2.93 25.27
#